data_AF-A0A8T2JUC7-F1
#
_entry.id   AF-A0A8T2JUC7-F1
#
_cell.length_a   1.000
_cell.length_b   1.000
_cell.length_c   1.000
_cell.angle_alpha   90.00
_cell.angle_beta   90.00
_cell.angle_gamma   90.00
#
_symmetry.space_group_name_H-M   'P 1'
#
loop_
_entity.id
_entity.type
_entity.pdbx_description
1 polymer ?
#
loop_
_entity_poly.entity_id
_entity_poly.type
_entity_poly.pdbx_seq_one_letter_code
_entity_poly.pdbx_strand_id
1 'polypeptide(L)'
;MFIDAAGTASHEVFERHAIAKSHSFCDACRSNVRSGEAVRQDRRNIVNKVAIIPFLSEIEVWLNGSYEALDGGFINEAFVDFTGGLDETIDLNAPPPNLFHLIQKAVKKRSLLGASIEIQNQFYRENVTPQGLVKAHAYSIIATFEMELNGRKIKLLRLRNPWGKVEWTGPWCDNSPSWSQVDFALRKQLQVRGEDGEFWIQMEDFLRFFNILEVCNLTPDSLMEDCPHPWNTNTFLGRWVIGHNAGGCRNNIGTFWTNPQFLVNLTEEDEDTHGMCTLLVSLMQRNRRQQRSRGQDFLTVGFEIYQVRYGGHIFMQ
;
A
#
# COMPACT_ATOMS: atom_id res chain seq x y z
N MET A 1 2.84 1.57 -21.89
CA MET A 1 1.43 1.11 -21.91
C MET A 1 1.20 0.02 -22.94
N PHE A 2 1.33 -1.26 -22.56
CA PHE A 2 1.34 -2.39 -23.49
C PHE A 2 -0.05 -3.07 -23.64
N ILE A 3 -0.29 -3.65 -24.81
CA ILE A 3 -0.79 -5.03 -24.92
C ILE A 3 0.25 -5.78 -25.77
N ASP A 4 0.76 -6.91 -25.28
CA ASP A 4 1.36 -7.95 -26.13
C ASP A 4 0.38 -9.13 -26.13
N ALA A 5 -0.21 -9.40 -27.28
CA ALA A 5 -0.98 -10.60 -27.50
C ALA A 5 -0.77 -11.01 -28.96
N ALA A 6 0.14 -11.97 -29.15
CA ALA A 6 -0.02 -12.96 -30.20
C ALA A 6 -1.51 -13.37 -30.21
N GLY A 7 -2.16 -13.15 -31.35
CA GLY A 7 -3.58 -12.92 -31.42
C GLY A 7 -4.44 -13.97 -30.74
N THR A 8 -5.44 -13.52 -29.96
CA THR A 8 -6.83 -13.98 -30.01
C THR A 8 -7.73 -13.15 -29.08
N ALA A 9 -8.73 -12.51 -29.69
CA ALA A 9 -10.01 -11.98 -29.18
C ALA A 9 -10.19 -11.69 -27.66
N SER A 10 -10.46 -10.42 -27.31
CA SER A 10 -11.80 -9.95 -26.89
C SER A 10 -11.78 -8.45 -26.53
N HIS A 11 -12.96 -7.83 -26.43
CA HIS A 11 -13.15 -6.43 -26.01
C HIS A 11 -12.74 -6.26 -24.54
N GLU A 12 -11.80 -5.35 -24.25
CA GLU A 12 -11.27 -5.19 -22.89
C GLU A 12 -11.57 -3.80 -22.30
N VAL A 13 -12.09 -3.80 -21.07
CA VAL A 13 -12.47 -2.61 -20.28
C VAL A 13 -11.51 -2.52 -19.09
N PHE A 14 -10.85 -1.38 -18.89
CA PHE A 14 -9.91 -1.16 -17.79
C PHE A 14 -10.33 0.04 -16.92
N GLU A 15 -9.89 0.03 -15.66
CA GLU A 15 -10.15 1.04 -14.63
C GLU A 15 -8.81 1.40 -14.00
N ARG A 16 -8.48 2.69 -13.81
CA ARG A 16 -7.16 3.12 -13.31
C ARG A 16 -7.30 4.15 -12.21
N HIS A 17 -6.61 3.94 -11.11
CA HIS A 17 -6.54 4.89 -10.00
C HIS A 17 -5.21 5.65 -10.10
N ALA A 18 -5.23 6.95 -10.40
CA ALA A 18 -4.06 7.80 -10.23
C ALA A 18 -4.23 8.63 -8.95
N ILE A 19 -3.27 8.60 -8.03
CA ILE A 19 -3.33 9.42 -6.82
C ILE A 19 -2.28 10.52 -6.93
N ALA A 20 -2.72 11.72 -7.26
CA ALA A 20 -1.86 12.89 -7.42
C ALA A 20 -2.17 13.93 -6.35
N LYS A 21 -1.19 14.30 -5.53
CA LYS A 21 -1.26 15.45 -4.63
C LYS A 21 -1.31 16.76 -5.45
N SER A 22 -2.49 17.39 -5.55
CA SER A 22 -2.66 18.84 -5.73
C SER A 22 -3.98 19.25 -5.07
N HIS A 23 -3.97 20.04 -4.01
CA HIS A 23 -5.18 20.51 -3.34
C HIS A 23 -5.89 21.61 -4.14
N SER A 24 -5.29 22.17 -5.21
CA SER A 24 -5.96 23.08 -6.15
C SER A 24 -5.96 22.61 -7.61
N PHE A 25 -7.13 22.22 -8.11
CA PHE A 25 -7.46 22.23 -9.53
C PHE A 25 -8.48 23.34 -9.79
N CYS A 26 -8.26 24.14 -10.82
CA CYS A 26 -9.15 25.24 -11.23
C CYS A 26 -10.57 24.70 -11.53
N ASP A 27 -11.60 25.41 -11.06
CA ASP A 27 -13.04 25.08 -11.11
C ASP A 27 -13.66 24.89 -12.53
N ALA A 28 -12.86 24.83 -13.59
CA ALA A 28 -13.36 24.77 -14.97
C ALA A 28 -13.83 23.38 -15.45
N CYS A 29 -13.73 22.32 -14.64
CA CYS A 29 -14.18 20.97 -15.01
C CYS A 29 -15.32 20.40 -14.14
N ARG A 30 -15.93 21.20 -13.25
CA ARG A 30 -17.09 20.80 -12.45
C ARG A 30 -18.41 21.10 -13.17
N SER A 31 -18.74 20.32 -14.19
CA SER A 31 -20.12 20.28 -14.69
C SER A 31 -20.55 18.86 -15.04
N ASN A 32 -21.06 18.15 -14.02
CA ASN A 32 -22.21 17.24 -14.05
C ASN A 32 -22.08 16.15 -12.98
N VAL A 33 -22.50 16.46 -11.75
CA VAL A 33 -22.98 15.42 -10.82
C VAL A 33 -24.23 15.96 -10.14
N ARG A 34 -25.37 15.33 -10.43
CA ARG A 34 -26.65 15.57 -9.76
C ARG A 34 -26.67 14.87 -8.41
N SER A 35 -27.30 15.56 -7.46
CA SER A 35 -27.69 15.20 -6.09
C SER A 35 -28.11 13.74 -5.85
N GLY A 36 -27.65 13.18 -4.73
CA GLY A 36 -28.22 12.00 -4.05
C GLY A 36 -28.11 12.19 -2.54
N GLU A 37 -29.20 11.90 -1.82
CA GLU A 37 -29.49 12.30 -0.44
C GLU A 37 -28.69 11.56 0.64
N ALA A 38 -28.47 12.26 1.77
CA ALA A 38 -27.87 11.74 2.99
C ALA A 38 -28.85 10.89 3.80
N VAL A 39 -28.38 9.75 4.32
CA VAL A 39 -29.12 8.95 5.32
C VAL A 39 -28.36 8.94 6.65
N ARG A 40 -29.10 9.23 7.72
CA ARG A 40 -28.66 9.40 9.11
C ARG A 40 -28.01 8.16 9.73
N GLN A 41 -27.01 8.45 10.54
CA GLN A 41 -26.24 7.56 11.41
C GLN A 41 -27.01 7.22 12.69
N ASP A 42 -27.01 5.95 13.10
CA ASP A 42 -27.49 5.53 14.43
C ASP A 42 -26.40 4.73 15.16
N ARG A 43 -26.09 5.14 16.40
CA ARG A 43 -24.92 4.74 17.19
C ARG A 43 -25.21 3.54 18.09
N ARG A 44 -24.84 2.30 17.70
CA ARG A 44 -24.71 1.13 18.62
C ARG A 44 -23.69 0.10 18.10
N ASN A 45 -22.39 0.26 18.39
CA ASN A 45 -21.34 -0.62 17.83
C ASN A 45 -20.31 -1.12 18.89
N ILE A 46 -20.75 -1.93 19.86
CA ILE A 46 -19.82 -2.73 20.68
C ILE A 46 -19.99 -4.25 20.43
N VAL A 47 -21.18 -4.71 20.00
CA VAL A 47 -21.43 -6.13 19.69
C VAL A 47 -21.06 -6.51 18.24
N ASN A 48 -20.99 -5.54 17.32
CA ASN A 48 -20.79 -5.81 15.89
C ASN A 48 -19.34 -6.11 15.46
N LYS A 49 -18.31 -5.78 16.26
CA LYS A 49 -16.91 -5.95 15.82
C LYS A 49 -16.48 -7.41 15.64
N VAL A 50 -17.04 -8.34 16.43
CA VAL A 50 -16.65 -9.77 16.39
C VAL A 50 -17.32 -10.51 15.21
N ALA A 51 -18.49 -10.05 14.75
CA ALA A 51 -19.21 -10.65 13.62
C ALA A 51 -18.76 -10.13 12.24
N ILE A 52 -18.05 -8.99 12.18
CA ILE A 52 -17.58 -8.40 10.91
C ILE A 52 -16.42 -9.20 10.30
N ILE A 53 -15.49 -9.73 11.11
CA ILE A 53 -14.31 -10.45 10.60
C ILE A 53 -14.71 -11.73 9.84
N PRO A 54 -15.59 -12.62 10.37
CA PRO A 54 -16.07 -13.78 9.62
C PRO A 54 -16.82 -13.40 8.34
N PHE A 55 -17.62 -12.33 8.39
CA PHE A 55 -18.45 -11.90 7.27
C PHE A 55 -17.60 -11.29 6.13
N LEU A 56 -16.55 -10.54 6.45
CA LEU A 56 -15.60 -10.01 5.45
C LEU A 56 -14.84 -11.15 4.77
N SER A 57 -14.38 -12.16 5.52
CA SER A 57 -13.76 -13.34 4.92
C SER A 57 -14.74 -14.12 4.05
N GLU A 58 -16.01 -14.23 4.43
CA GLU A 58 -17.03 -14.90 3.61
C GLU A 58 -17.31 -14.14 2.30
N ILE A 59 -17.32 -12.80 2.31
CA ILE A 59 -17.46 -11.98 1.11
C ILE A 59 -16.24 -12.15 0.19
N GLU A 60 -15.03 -12.16 0.74
CA GLU A 60 -13.80 -12.35 -0.02
C GLU A 60 -13.74 -13.74 -0.66
N VAL A 61 -14.15 -14.77 0.08
CA VAL A 61 -14.32 -16.14 -0.43
C VAL A 61 -15.39 -16.20 -1.51
N TRP A 62 -16.49 -15.47 -1.37
CA TRP A 62 -17.52 -15.43 -2.41
C TRP A 62 -17.03 -14.73 -3.68
N LEU A 63 -16.19 -13.69 -3.55
CA LEU A 63 -15.56 -13.01 -4.68
C LEU A 63 -14.46 -13.85 -5.35
N ASN A 64 -13.70 -14.62 -4.57
CA ASN A 64 -12.54 -15.40 -5.03
C ASN A 64 -12.83 -16.89 -5.26
N GLY A 65 -14.04 -17.36 -4.93
CA GLY A 65 -14.59 -18.69 -5.25
C GLY A 65 -14.43 -19.77 -4.17
N SER A 66 -13.39 -19.74 -3.33
CA SER A 66 -13.22 -20.68 -2.21
C SER A 66 -12.27 -20.15 -1.11
N TYR A 67 -12.33 -20.73 0.10
CA TYR A 67 -11.39 -20.44 1.20
C TYR A 67 -9.95 -20.84 0.86
N GLU A 68 -9.77 -21.90 0.07
CA GLU A 68 -8.45 -22.37 -0.39
C GLU A 68 -7.81 -21.39 -1.39
N ALA A 69 -8.62 -20.59 -2.10
CA ALA A 69 -8.11 -19.54 -2.99
C ALA A 69 -7.50 -18.34 -2.23
N LEU A 70 -7.72 -18.24 -0.91
CA LEU A 70 -7.09 -17.23 -0.04
C LEU A 70 -5.79 -17.73 0.61
N ASP A 71 -5.47 -19.02 0.48
CA ASP A 71 -4.22 -19.57 1.02
C ASP A 71 -3.03 -19.22 0.11
N GLY A 72 -2.22 -18.24 0.53
CA GLY A 72 -0.99 -17.85 -0.16
C GLY A 72 -1.06 -16.59 -1.03
N GLY A 73 -1.87 -15.61 -0.64
CA GLY A 73 -1.88 -14.26 -1.26
C GLY A 73 -0.83 -13.31 -0.66
N PHE A 74 -0.54 -12.23 -1.40
CA PHE A 74 0.22 -11.08 -0.87
C PHE A 74 -0.70 -10.17 -0.03
N ILE A 75 -0.15 -9.49 0.98
CA ILE A 75 -0.95 -8.65 1.90
C ILE A 75 -1.53 -7.45 1.14
N ASN A 76 -0.79 -6.94 0.16
CA ASN A 76 -1.21 -5.81 -0.66
C ASN A 76 -2.52 -6.05 -1.42
N GLU A 77 -2.77 -7.27 -1.92
CA GLU A 77 -4.01 -7.59 -2.63
C GLU A 77 -5.22 -7.41 -1.71
N ALA A 78 -5.15 -7.95 -0.50
CA ALA A 78 -6.19 -7.77 0.51
C ALA A 78 -6.35 -6.31 0.91
N PHE A 79 -5.25 -5.56 1.06
CA PHE A 79 -5.35 -4.13 1.36
C PHE A 79 -6.11 -3.35 0.29
N VAL A 80 -5.83 -3.59 -0.99
CA VAL A 80 -6.51 -2.91 -2.09
C VAL A 80 -7.98 -3.33 -2.15
N ASP A 81 -8.28 -4.63 -2.02
CA ASP A 81 -9.66 -5.13 -2.08
C ASP A 81 -10.54 -4.59 -0.94
N PHE A 82 -9.99 -4.44 0.27
CA PHE A 82 -10.75 -3.94 1.42
C PHE A 82 -10.82 -2.42 1.53
N THR A 83 -9.86 -1.70 0.96
CA THR A 83 -9.76 -0.25 1.18
C THR A 83 -9.96 0.60 -0.07
N GLY A 84 -9.84 0.00 -1.27
CA GLY A 84 -9.74 0.75 -2.52
C GLY A 84 -8.50 1.67 -2.58
N GLY A 85 -7.54 1.48 -1.67
CA GLY A 85 -6.29 2.23 -1.63
C GLY A 85 -5.31 1.79 -2.71
N LEU A 86 -4.16 2.46 -2.76
CA LEU A 86 -3.05 2.10 -3.65
C LEU A 86 -1.95 1.37 -2.91
N ASP A 87 -1.55 0.23 -3.44
CA ASP A 87 -0.43 -0.53 -2.92
C ASP A 87 0.92 -0.10 -3.50
N GLU A 88 1.95 -0.25 -2.67
CA GLU A 88 3.36 -0.15 -2.99
C GLU A 88 4.10 -1.28 -2.27
N THR A 89 4.88 -2.05 -3.00
CA THR A 89 5.71 -3.12 -2.44
C THR A 89 7.18 -2.75 -2.55
N ILE A 90 7.88 -2.81 -1.42
CA ILE A 90 9.29 -2.44 -1.28
C ILE A 90 10.07 -3.70 -0.86
N ASP A 91 11.07 -4.06 -1.68
CA ASP A 91 12.04 -5.10 -1.34
C ASP A 91 13.04 -4.57 -0.31
N LEU A 92 13.04 -5.18 0.88
CA LEU A 92 13.90 -4.81 2.00
C LEU A 92 15.32 -5.35 1.87
N ASN A 93 15.60 -6.27 0.93
CA ASN A 93 16.96 -6.68 0.60
C ASN A 93 17.72 -5.58 -0.17
N ALA A 94 17.00 -4.70 -0.86
CA ALA A 94 17.52 -3.53 -1.57
C ALA A 94 16.74 -2.26 -1.20
N PRO A 95 16.78 -1.83 0.08
CA PRO A 95 15.91 -0.78 0.56
C PRO A 95 16.36 0.61 0.06
N PRO A 96 15.44 1.55 -0.20
CA PRO A 96 15.81 2.91 -0.51
C PRO A 96 16.49 3.59 0.70
N PRO A 97 17.44 4.52 0.48
CA PRO A 97 18.23 5.12 1.56
C PRO A 97 17.38 5.91 2.59
N ASN A 98 16.21 6.38 2.17
CA ASN A 98 15.25 7.13 2.98
C ASN A 98 14.08 6.27 3.49
N LEU A 99 14.20 4.94 3.50
CA LEU A 99 13.10 4.02 3.85
C LEU A 99 12.41 4.35 5.17
N PHE A 100 13.18 4.60 6.24
CA PHE A 100 12.57 4.91 7.55
C PHE A 100 11.68 6.16 7.49
N HIS A 101 12.09 7.18 6.74
CA HIS A 101 11.30 8.39 6.56
C HIS A 101 10.03 8.11 5.73
N LEU A 102 10.10 7.24 4.72
CA LEU A 102 8.92 6.79 3.97
C LEU A 102 7.92 6.07 4.89
N ILE A 103 8.39 5.16 5.74
CA ILE A 103 7.55 4.46 6.74
C ILE A 103 6.94 5.47 7.71
N GLN A 104 7.72 6.41 8.25
CA GLN A 104 7.22 7.49 9.12
C GLN A 104 6.11 8.30 8.44
N LYS A 105 6.30 8.68 7.16
CA LYS A 105 5.33 9.43 6.37
C LYS A 105 4.06 8.61 6.15
N ALA A 106 4.18 7.34 5.80
CA ALA A 106 3.05 6.41 5.62
C ALA A 106 2.24 6.24 6.91
N VAL A 107 2.90 6.02 8.05
CA VAL A 107 2.25 5.92 9.37
C VAL A 107 1.54 7.24 9.73
N LYS A 108 2.19 8.40 9.54
CA LYS A 108 1.56 9.72 9.77
C LYS A 108 0.32 9.94 8.91
N LYS A 109 0.34 9.45 7.67
CA LYS A 109 -0.79 9.50 6.72
C LYS A 109 -1.85 8.43 6.96
N ARG A 110 -1.69 7.59 8.00
CA ARG A 110 -2.57 6.44 8.30
C ARG A 110 -2.69 5.46 7.13
N SER A 111 -1.65 5.35 6.30
CA SER A 111 -1.52 4.24 5.36
C SER A 111 -1.47 2.92 6.13
N LEU A 112 -1.92 1.83 5.52
CA LEU A 112 -1.76 0.50 6.09
C LEU A 112 -0.38 -0.02 5.72
N LEU A 113 0.36 -0.56 6.67
CA LEU A 113 1.68 -1.12 6.43
C LEU A 113 1.72 -2.57 6.88
N GLY A 114 2.11 -3.45 5.97
CA GLY A 114 2.38 -4.86 6.19
C GLY A 114 3.86 -5.16 5.99
N ALA A 115 4.42 -6.07 6.76
CA ALA A 115 5.75 -6.60 6.53
C ALA A 115 5.75 -8.12 6.69
N SER A 116 6.58 -8.80 5.92
CA SER A 116 6.68 -10.26 5.98
C SER A 116 8.11 -10.75 5.79
N ILE A 117 8.34 -11.99 6.24
CA ILE A 117 9.62 -12.70 6.14
C ILE A 117 9.44 -13.79 5.09
N GLU A 118 10.21 -13.73 4.02
CA GLU A 118 10.14 -14.72 2.95
C GLU A 118 10.77 -16.05 3.38
N ILE A 119 10.24 -17.14 2.83
CA ILE A 119 10.80 -18.48 2.96
C ILE A 119 11.10 -19.05 1.58
N GLN A 120 12.24 -19.71 1.46
CA GLN A 120 12.60 -20.42 0.22
C GLN A 120 11.88 -21.77 0.09
N ASN A 121 11.41 -22.34 1.20
CA ASN A 121 10.75 -23.65 1.23
C ASN A 121 9.53 -23.59 2.14
N GLN A 122 8.38 -23.98 1.59
CA GLN A 122 7.07 -24.00 2.27
C GLN A 122 7.05 -24.84 3.55
N PHE A 123 7.96 -25.82 3.68
CA PHE A 123 8.11 -26.58 4.93
C PHE A 123 8.43 -25.69 6.15
N TYR A 124 9.01 -24.51 5.94
CA TYR A 124 9.29 -23.54 7.00
C TYR A 124 8.21 -22.49 7.22
N ARG A 125 7.02 -22.66 6.62
CA ARG A 125 5.88 -21.75 6.81
C ARG A 125 5.46 -21.74 8.28
N GLU A 126 5.20 -20.54 8.80
CA GLU A 126 4.82 -20.30 10.21
C GLU A 126 5.83 -20.78 11.26
N ASN A 127 7.05 -21.14 10.87
CA ASN A 127 8.09 -21.47 11.83
C ASN A 127 8.56 -20.22 12.58
N VAL A 128 8.62 -20.35 13.90
CA VAL A 128 9.11 -19.30 14.79
C VAL A 128 10.65 -19.34 14.82
N THR A 129 11.27 -18.21 14.53
CA THR A 129 12.71 -17.99 14.67
C THR A 129 13.12 -18.01 16.15
N PRO A 130 14.41 -18.24 16.47
CA PRO A 130 14.89 -18.14 17.86
C PRO A 130 14.62 -16.77 18.50
N GLN A 131 14.45 -15.72 17.69
CA GLN A 131 14.15 -14.36 18.14
C GLN A 131 12.64 -14.07 18.25
N GLY A 132 11.77 -15.07 18.11
CA GLY A 132 10.32 -14.92 18.30
C GLY A 132 9.56 -14.32 17.09
N LEU A 133 10.20 -14.24 15.91
CA LEU A 133 9.53 -13.85 14.67
C LEU A 133 9.03 -15.07 13.91
N VAL A 134 7.82 -15.00 13.36
CA VAL A 134 7.16 -16.04 12.57
C VAL A 134 7.47 -15.82 11.09
N LYS A 135 7.93 -16.86 10.40
CA LYS A 135 8.25 -16.78 8.97
C LYS A 135 7.02 -16.97 8.09
N ALA A 136 7.03 -16.39 6.88
CA ALA A 136 5.91 -16.40 5.93
C ALA A 136 4.58 -16.00 6.58
N HIS A 137 4.65 -14.94 7.39
CA HIS A 137 3.55 -14.42 8.19
C HIS A 137 3.49 -12.90 8.06
N ALA A 138 2.26 -12.38 8.10
CA ALA A 138 1.98 -10.96 7.97
C ALA A 138 2.11 -10.26 9.32
N TYR A 139 2.96 -9.23 9.39
CA TYR A 139 3.04 -8.30 10.51
C TYR A 139 2.52 -6.93 10.11
N SER A 140 1.85 -6.21 11.01
CA SER A 140 1.44 -4.82 10.77
C SER A 140 2.44 -3.85 11.39
N ILE A 141 2.85 -2.81 10.66
CA ILE A 141 3.62 -1.70 11.24
C ILE A 141 2.64 -0.62 11.68
N ILE A 142 2.59 -0.35 12.99
CA ILE A 142 1.57 0.51 13.59
C ILE A 142 2.13 1.86 14.06
N ALA A 143 3.42 1.94 14.36
CA ALA A 143 4.05 3.19 14.78
C ALA A 143 5.55 3.22 14.45
N THR A 144 6.08 4.42 14.40
CA THR A 144 7.51 4.70 14.27
C THR A 144 7.95 5.65 15.37
N PHE A 145 9.16 5.49 15.87
CA PHE A 145 9.73 6.41 16.85
C PHE A 145 11.23 6.62 16.60
N GLU A 146 11.71 7.84 16.75
CA GLU A 146 13.13 8.18 16.64
C GLU A 146 13.56 8.94 17.89
N MET A 147 14.69 8.55 18.46
CA MET A 147 15.29 9.24 19.62
C MET A 147 16.81 9.26 19.53
N GLU A 148 17.43 10.13 20.31
CA GLU A 148 18.87 10.17 20.49
C GLU A 148 19.23 9.62 21.87
N LEU A 149 20.11 8.61 21.91
CA LEU A 149 20.55 7.95 23.12
C LEU A 149 22.07 7.81 23.09
N ASN A 150 22.76 8.39 24.08
CA ASN A 150 24.22 8.42 24.17
C ASN A 150 24.91 8.97 22.89
N GLY A 151 24.33 10.00 22.28
CA GLY A 151 24.85 10.61 21.04
C GLY A 151 24.61 9.78 19.78
N ARG A 152 23.80 8.71 19.84
CA ARG A 152 23.42 7.89 18.70
C ARG A 152 21.92 8.03 18.43
N LYS A 153 21.56 8.23 17.17
CA LYS A 153 20.16 8.20 16.73
C LYS A 153 19.69 6.76 16.64
N ILE A 154 18.60 6.44 17.33
CA ILE A 154 17.95 5.14 17.35
C ILE A 154 16.59 5.28 16.67
N LYS A 155 16.36 4.43 15.68
CA LYS A 155 15.13 4.37 14.88
C LYS A 155 14.39 3.09 15.22
N LEU A 156 13.18 3.22 15.74
CA LEU A 156 12.34 2.12 16.18
C LEU A 156 11.06 2.02 15.34
N LEU A 157 10.67 0.78 15.07
CA LEU A 157 9.40 0.42 14.47
C LEU A 157 8.59 -0.39 15.47
N ARG A 158 7.30 -0.07 15.62
CA ARG A 158 6.36 -0.88 16.39
C ARG A 158 5.60 -1.77 15.43
N LEU A 159 5.80 -3.07 15.58
CA LEU A 159 5.12 -4.09 14.79
C LEU A 159 4.07 -4.78 15.65
N ARG A 160 3.09 -5.38 14.99
CA ARG A 160 2.06 -6.21 15.60
C ARG A 160 1.93 -7.53 14.87
N ASN A 161 2.01 -8.62 15.63
CA ASN A 161 1.60 -9.94 15.20
C ASN A 161 0.07 -10.07 15.30
N PRO A 162 -0.66 -10.29 14.19
CA PRO A 162 -2.12 -10.46 14.21
C PRO A 162 -2.63 -11.59 15.11
N TRP A 163 -1.80 -12.59 15.43
CA TRP A 163 -2.17 -13.66 16.37
C TRP A 163 -2.33 -13.19 17.81
N GLY A 164 -1.86 -11.99 18.14
CA GLY A 164 -1.95 -11.43 19.49
C GLY A 164 -1.08 -12.15 20.52
N LYS A 165 -0.06 -12.89 20.05
CA LYS A 165 0.89 -13.69 20.84
C LYS A 165 2.15 -13.90 20.02
N VAL A 166 3.22 -14.42 20.65
CA VAL A 166 4.53 -14.66 20.02
C VAL A 166 5.15 -13.37 19.51
N GLU A 167 6.06 -12.83 20.32
CA GLU A 167 6.67 -11.52 20.15
C GLU A 167 8.18 -11.61 19.97
N TRP A 168 8.73 -10.53 19.41
CA TRP A 168 10.17 -10.33 19.30
C TRP A 168 10.86 -10.42 20.66
N THR A 169 11.92 -11.20 20.76
CA THR A 169 12.69 -11.40 22.00
C THR A 169 14.05 -10.68 22.01
N GLY A 170 14.39 -9.96 20.95
CA GLY A 170 15.65 -9.23 20.82
C GLY A 170 15.65 -7.84 21.48
N PRO A 171 16.59 -6.94 21.10
CA PRO A 171 16.64 -5.58 21.60
C PRO A 171 15.32 -4.83 21.42
N TRP A 172 14.94 -4.00 22.39
CA TRP A 172 13.69 -3.23 22.41
C TRP A 172 12.38 -4.03 22.53
N CYS A 173 12.44 -5.35 22.73
CA CYS A 173 11.29 -6.12 23.21
C CYS A 173 10.77 -5.61 24.56
N ASP A 174 9.56 -6.00 24.95
CA ASP A 174 8.87 -5.53 26.16
C ASP A 174 9.71 -5.60 27.44
N ASN A 175 10.46 -6.69 27.60
CA ASN A 175 11.31 -6.95 28.77
C ASN A 175 12.80 -6.60 28.53
N SER A 176 13.13 -5.93 27.43
CA SER A 176 14.52 -5.65 27.06
C SER A 176 15.20 -4.71 28.07
N PRO A 177 16.44 -4.99 28.50
CA PRO A 177 17.24 -4.05 29.29
C PRO A 177 17.52 -2.72 28.58
N SER A 178 17.34 -2.68 27.25
CA SER A 178 17.51 -1.47 26.43
C SER A 178 16.62 -0.31 26.92
N TRP A 179 15.44 -0.62 27.46
CA TRP A 179 14.53 0.37 28.04
C TRP A 179 15.03 1.03 29.31
N SER A 180 16.02 0.45 30.01
CA SER A 180 16.58 1.02 31.24
C SER A 180 17.39 2.30 30.99
N GLN A 181 17.82 2.53 29.75
CA GLN A 181 18.56 3.74 29.36
C GLN A 181 17.63 4.88 28.90
N VAL A 182 16.33 4.60 28.75
CA VAL A 182 15.33 5.59 28.32
C VAL A 182 14.72 6.26 29.55
N ASP A 183 14.50 7.58 29.47
CA ASP A 183 13.83 8.33 30.53
C ASP A 183 12.48 7.70 30.90
N PHE A 184 12.13 7.76 32.19
CA PHE A 184 10.95 7.09 32.73
C PHE A 184 9.64 7.55 32.06
N ALA A 185 9.51 8.86 31.77
CA ALA A 185 8.30 9.39 31.14
C ALA A 185 8.14 8.84 29.72
N LEU A 186 9.23 8.87 28.93
CA LEU A 186 9.23 8.36 27.56
C LEU A 186 9.04 6.84 27.52
N ARG A 187 9.70 6.11 28.41
CA ARG A 187 9.51 4.66 28.57
C ARG A 187 8.06 4.32 28.86
N LYS A 188 7.39 5.06 29.75
CA LYS A 188 5.97 4.82 30.06
C LYS A 188 5.05 5.03 28.84
N GLN A 189 5.43 5.93 27.92
CA GLN A 189 4.67 6.19 26.70
C GLN A 189 4.90 5.12 25.63
N LEU A 190 6.13 4.63 25.48
CA LEU A 190 6.53 3.76 24.38
C LEU A 190 6.46 2.27 24.72
N GLN A 191 6.86 1.89 25.93
CA GLN A 191 7.01 0.49 26.30
C GLN A 191 5.64 -0.20 26.26
N VAL A 192 5.51 -1.19 25.38
CA VAL A 192 4.38 -2.11 25.38
C VAL A 192 4.54 -3.01 26.60
N ARG A 193 3.42 -3.35 27.23
CA ARG A 193 3.39 -4.27 28.36
C ARG A 193 2.20 -5.19 28.20
N GLY A 194 2.45 -6.33 27.59
CA GLY A 194 1.44 -7.37 27.45
C GLY A 194 1.90 -8.43 26.48
N GLU A 195 1.29 -9.61 26.55
CA GLU A 195 1.39 -10.58 25.47
C GLU A 195 0.21 -10.30 24.53
N ASP A 196 0.36 -9.27 23.70
CA ASP A 196 -0.67 -8.80 22.76
C ASP A 196 -0.19 -8.82 21.30
N GLY A 197 1.01 -9.36 21.08
CA GLY A 197 1.66 -9.48 19.79
C GLY A 197 2.35 -8.19 19.34
N GLU A 198 2.30 -7.10 20.10
CA GLU A 198 2.93 -5.84 19.77
C GLU A 198 4.33 -5.72 20.37
N PHE A 199 5.29 -5.28 19.56
CA PHE A 199 6.66 -5.11 20.02
C PHE A 199 7.38 -4.02 19.26
N TRP A 200 8.42 -3.46 19.88
CA TRP A 200 9.36 -2.58 19.20
C TRP A 200 10.57 -3.36 18.69
N ILE A 201 11.03 -3.01 17.50
CA ILE A 201 12.26 -3.50 16.88
C ILE A 201 13.06 -2.32 16.34
N GLN A 202 14.38 -2.43 16.36
CA GLN A 202 15.24 -1.42 15.75
C GLN A 202 15.22 -1.55 14.22
N MET A 203 15.36 -0.44 13.50
CA MET A 203 15.34 -0.42 12.02
C MET A 203 16.37 -1.38 11.41
N GLU A 204 17.56 -1.50 12.01
CA GLU A 204 18.63 -2.38 11.55
C GLU A 204 18.27 -3.86 11.71
N ASP A 205 17.60 -4.22 12.81
CA ASP A 205 17.10 -5.57 13.02
C ASP A 205 15.92 -5.85 12.08
N PHE A 206 15.03 -4.88 11.87
CA PHE A 206 13.93 -5.00 10.90
C PHE A 206 14.46 -5.36 9.50
N LEU A 207 15.44 -4.61 8.98
CA LEU A 207 16.08 -4.88 7.69
C LEU A 207 16.86 -6.21 7.64
N ARG A 208 17.28 -6.73 8.79
CA ARG A 208 17.98 -8.01 8.88
C ARG A 208 17.04 -9.20 8.78
N PHE A 209 15.83 -9.09 9.32
CA PHE A 209 14.90 -10.20 9.45
C PHE A 209 13.75 -10.18 8.45
N PHE A 210 13.28 -8.99 8.03
CA PHE A 210 12.15 -8.84 7.11
C PHE A 210 12.64 -8.65 5.67
N ASN A 211 11.86 -9.16 4.71
CA ASN A 211 12.23 -9.14 3.29
C ASN A 211 11.30 -8.25 2.46
N ILE A 212 10.02 -8.18 2.83
CA ILE A 212 9.02 -7.42 2.09
C ILE A 212 8.36 -6.42 3.02
N LEU A 213 8.20 -5.19 2.52
CA LEU A 213 7.33 -4.17 3.09
C LEU A 213 6.25 -3.82 2.06
N GLU A 214 4.99 -3.89 2.49
CA GLU A 214 3.82 -3.54 1.68
C GLU A 214 3.14 -2.33 2.32
N VAL A 215 2.87 -1.30 1.52
CA VAL A 215 2.24 -0.07 1.96
C VAL A 215 0.98 0.16 1.14
N CYS A 216 -0.18 0.27 1.80
CA CYS A 216 -1.43 0.67 1.17
C CYS A 216 -1.79 2.10 1.56
N ASN A 217 -1.70 3.00 0.60
CA ASN A 217 -2.07 4.40 0.72
C ASN A 217 -3.58 4.56 0.50
N LEU A 218 -4.28 4.99 1.55
CA LEU A 218 -5.72 5.18 1.53
C LEU A 218 -6.12 6.39 0.69
N THR A 219 -7.21 6.27 -0.06
CA THR A 219 -7.86 7.37 -0.77
C THR A 219 -8.70 8.20 0.21
N PRO A 220 -9.04 9.47 -0.11
CA PRO A 220 -9.97 10.29 0.68
C PRO A 220 -11.34 9.65 0.92
N ASP A 221 -11.77 8.78 0.00
CA ASP A 221 -13.03 8.05 0.09
C ASP A 221 -12.97 6.90 1.13
N SER A 222 -11.78 6.58 1.63
CA SER A 222 -11.61 5.68 2.77
C SER A 222 -12.26 6.30 4.01
N LEU A 223 -12.96 5.48 4.81
CA LEU A 223 -13.84 5.82 5.95
C LEU A 223 -13.20 6.60 7.12
N MET A 224 -12.02 7.18 6.93
CA MET A 224 -11.25 7.90 7.93
C MET A 224 -11.54 9.41 7.84
N GLU A 225 -12.67 9.84 8.40
CA GLU A 225 -13.13 11.25 8.41
C GLU A 225 -12.13 12.25 9.03
N ASP A 226 -11.10 11.77 9.76
CA ASP A 226 -10.13 12.58 10.51
C ASP A 226 -8.66 12.32 10.09
N CYS A 227 -8.36 12.13 8.81
CA CYS A 227 -6.98 12.10 8.33
C CYS A 227 -6.43 13.53 8.18
N PRO A 228 -5.43 13.96 8.96
CA PRO A 228 -4.93 15.34 8.92
C PRO A 228 -4.22 15.70 7.60
N HIS A 229 -3.77 14.70 6.83
CA HIS A 229 -3.06 14.87 5.55
C HIS A 229 -3.52 13.83 4.52
N PRO A 230 -4.75 13.93 3.98
CA PRO A 230 -5.26 12.96 3.01
C PRO A 230 -4.51 13.07 1.67
N TRP A 231 -4.39 11.95 0.97
CA TRP A 231 -3.89 11.95 -0.41
C TRP A 231 -4.92 12.57 -1.35
N ASN A 232 -4.53 13.42 -2.31
CA ASN A 232 -5.47 13.82 -3.35
C ASN A 232 -5.52 12.73 -4.44
N THR A 233 -6.73 12.31 -4.82
CA THR A 233 -6.95 11.17 -5.72
C THR A 233 -7.71 11.58 -6.98
N ASN A 234 -7.27 11.08 -8.13
CA ASN A 234 -7.93 11.24 -9.43
C ASN A 234 -7.97 9.92 -10.22
N THR A 235 -9.14 9.31 -10.32
CA THR A 235 -9.32 8.03 -11.02
C THR A 235 -9.73 8.26 -12.48
N PHE A 236 -9.08 7.55 -13.42
CA PHE A 236 -9.37 7.60 -14.84
C PHE A 236 -9.72 6.22 -15.39
N LEU A 237 -10.88 6.10 -16.02
CA LEU A 237 -11.32 4.87 -16.68
C LEU A 237 -10.91 4.88 -18.15
N GLY A 238 -10.42 3.75 -18.66
CA GLY A 238 -9.88 3.69 -20.02
C GLY A 238 -9.96 2.31 -20.65
N ARG A 239 -9.71 2.24 -21.96
CA ARG A 239 -9.61 0.97 -22.67
C ARG A 239 -8.57 1.06 -23.78
N TRP A 240 -7.88 -0.05 -24.03
CA TRP A 240 -7.01 -0.22 -25.19
C TRP A 240 -7.76 -1.06 -26.22
N VAL A 241 -7.98 -0.51 -27.41
CA VAL A 241 -8.71 -1.14 -28.50
C VAL A 241 -7.74 -1.33 -29.66
N ILE A 242 -7.66 -2.57 -30.14
CA ILE A 242 -6.82 -2.95 -31.27
C ILE A 242 -7.16 -2.10 -32.49
N GLY A 243 -6.14 -1.58 -33.17
CA GLY A 243 -6.30 -0.73 -34.35
C GLY A 243 -6.70 0.72 -34.06
N HIS A 244 -6.88 1.10 -32.80
CA HIS A 244 -7.21 2.47 -32.40
C HIS A 244 -6.18 3.05 -31.43
N ASN A 245 -6.16 2.58 -30.18
CA ASN A 245 -5.33 3.14 -29.09
C ASN A 245 -4.58 2.08 -28.27
N ALA A 246 -4.47 0.86 -28.79
CA ALA A 246 -3.59 -0.19 -28.26
C ALA A 246 -2.19 -0.05 -28.91
N GLY A 247 -1.44 0.97 -28.47
CA GLY A 247 -0.18 1.39 -29.11
C GLY A 247 1.04 0.55 -28.78
N GLY A 248 0.95 -0.30 -27.75
CA GLY A 248 2.07 -1.11 -27.26
C GLY A 248 3.06 -0.33 -26.38
N CYS A 249 4.17 -0.95 -25.93
CA CYS A 249 5.22 -0.28 -25.16
C CYS A 249 6.16 0.58 -26.04
N ARG A 250 7.10 1.32 -25.42
CA ARG A 250 8.05 2.24 -26.09
C ARG A 250 8.88 1.61 -27.20
N ASN A 251 9.09 0.29 -27.15
CA ASN A 251 9.77 -0.44 -28.22
C ASN A 251 9.00 -0.38 -29.56
N ASN A 252 7.69 -0.10 -29.52
CA ASN A 252 6.82 0.07 -30.68
C ASN A 252 6.62 1.55 -31.01
N ILE A 253 7.71 2.24 -31.38
CA ILE A 253 7.73 3.71 -31.57
C ILE A 253 6.64 4.20 -32.55
N GLY A 254 6.32 3.42 -33.59
CA GLY A 254 5.33 3.79 -34.61
C GLY A 254 3.88 3.83 -34.12
N THR A 255 3.56 3.12 -33.04
CA THR A 255 2.19 3.02 -32.50
C THR A 255 2.09 3.50 -31.06
N PHE A 256 3.20 3.62 -30.33
CA PHE A 256 3.22 3.98 -28.91
C PHE A 256 2.43 5.26 -28.60
N TRP A 257 2.51 6.25 -29.49
CA TRP A 257 1.85 7.54 -29.35
C TRP A 257 0.32 7.47 -29.31
N THR A 258 -0.30 6.39 -29.83
CA THR A 258 -1.76 6.22 -29.84
C THR A 258 -2.33 5.80 -28.50
N ASN A 259 -1.49 5.38 -27.54
CA ASN A 259 -1.93 5.06 -26.19
C ASN A 259 -2.57 6.29 -25.51
N PRO A 260 -3.58 6.10 -24.64
CA PRO A 260 -4.19 7.18 -23.87
C PRO A 260 -3.16 7.97 -23.04
N GLN A 261 -3.16 9.28 -23.16
CA GLN A 261 -2.25 10.19 -22.45
C GLN A 261 -3.02 11.00 -21.39
N PHE A 262 -2.41 11.19 -20.23
CA PHE A 262 -2.99 11.95 -19.12
C PHE A 262 -2.01 13.02 -18.66
N LEU A 263 -2.52 14.21 -18.36
CA LEU A 263 -1.73 15.34 -17.88
C LEU A 263 -1.82 15.41 -16.36
N VAL A 264 -0.68 15.54 -15.68
CA VAL A 264 -0.57 15.70 -14.24
C VAL A 264 0.18 17.00 -13.94
N ASN A 265 -0.46 17.86 -13.14
CA ASN A 265 0.13 19.11 -12.69
C ASN A 265 0.53 18.98 -11.23
N LEU A 266 1.83 19.04 -10.96
CA LEU A 266 2.38 19.02 -9.61
C LEU A 266 2.63 20.48 -9.17
N THR A 267 1.71 21.03 -8.39
CA THR A 267 1.75 22.44 -7.96
C THR A 267 2.29 22.64 -6.55
N GLU A 268 2.34 21.56 -5.76
CA GLU A 268 2.45 21.64 -4.31
C GLU A 268 3.61 20.79 -3.80
N GLU A 269 4.59 21.47 -3.22
CA GLU A 269 5.77 20.87 -2.65
C GLU A 269 5.42 20.04 -1.40
N ASP A 270 6.21 19.00 -1.16
CA ASP A 270 6.16 18.26 0.09
C ASP A 270 6.95 19.01 1.18
N GLU A 271 6.40 19.06 2.39
CA GLU A 271 6.93 19.82 3.53
C GLU A 271 8.42 19.52 3.82
N ASP A 272 8.84 18.28 3.57
CA ASP A 272 10.16 17.76 3.91
C ASP A 272 11.12 17.66 2.71
N THR A 273 10.71 18.09 1.51
CA THR A 273 11.55 18.01 0.31
C THR A 273 11.62 19.33 -0.43
N HIS A 274 12.78 19.99 -0.38
CA HIS A 274 13.09 21.25 -1.06
C HIS A 274 12.69 21.23 -2.55
N GLY A 275 11.53 21.79 -2.92
CA GLY A 275 11.14 21.91 -4.32
C GLY A 275 10.56 20.66 -4.98
N MET A 276 10.31 19.57 -4.25
CA MET A 276 9.86 18.29 -4.83
C MET A 276 8.42 17.97 -4.45
N CYS A 277 7.70 17.32 -5.37
CA CYS A 277 6.35 16.83 -5.17
C CYS A 277 6.33 15.31 -5.34
N THR A 278 5.67 14.59 -4.41
CA THR A 278 5.50 13.15 -4.52
C THR A 278 4.22 12.81 -5.28
N LEU A 279 4.35 12.01 -6.35
CA LEU A 279 3.24 11.47 -7.14
C LEU A 279 3.22 9.94 -7.01
N LEU A 280 2.04 9.37 -6.71
CA LEU A 280 1.84 7.92 -6.72
C LEU A 280 0.91 7.53 -7.87
N VAL A 281 1.36 6.56 -8.67
CA VAL A 281 0.65 6.16 -9.89
C VAL A 281 0.43 4.66 -9.85
N SER A 282 -0.84 4.24 -9.96
CA SER A 282 -1.18 2.83 -10.08
C SER A 282 -1.93 2.56 -11.39
N LEU A 283 -1.64 1.41 -11.98
CA LEU A 283 -2.27 0.93 -13.19
C LEU A 283 -2.80 -0.49 -12.94
N MET A 284 -4.10 -0.61 -12.75
CA MET A 284 -4.80 -1.88 -12.53
C MET A 284 -5.26 -2.50 -13.86
N GLN A 285 -5.62 -3.79 -13.85
CA GLN A 285 -6.36 -4.40 -14.97
C GLN A 285 -7.55 -5.25 -14.51
N ARG A 286 -8.74 -4.92 -15.02
CA ARG A 286 -10.02 -5.38 -14.47
C ARG A 286 -10.39 -6.78 -14.97
N ASN A 287 -10.99 -7.58 -14.09
CA ASN A 287 -11.62 -8.88 -14.38
C ASN A 287 -10.72 -9.97 -15.01
N ARG A 288 -9.39 -9.84 -14.97
CA ARG A 288 -8.47 -10.86 -15.53
C ARG A 288 -8.52 -12.19 -14.79
N ARG A 289 -8.66 -12.17 -13.46
CA ARG A 289 -8.80 -13.40 -12.66
C ARG A 289 -9.97 -14.26 -13.12
N GLN A 290 -11.10 -13.65 -13.49
CA GLN A 290 -12.28 -14.38 -14.01
C GLN A 290 -12.04 -15.00 -15.39
N GLN A 291 -11.13 -14.42 -16.18
CA GLN A 291 -10.78 -14.89 -17.51
C GLN A 291 -9.77 -16.06 -17.50
N ARG A 292 -9.17 -16.41 -16.35
CA ARG A 292 -8.34 -17.61 -16.21
C ARG A 292 -9.09 -18.90 -16.57
N SER A 293 -10.39 -18.96 -16.27
CA SER A 293 -11.28 -20.05 -16.69
C SER A 293 -11.35 -20.24 -18.21
N ARG A 294 -10.99 -19.21 -18.98
CA ARG A 294 -10.92 -19.19 -20.45
C ARG A 294 -9.49 -19.25 -20.99
N GLY A 295 -8.51 -19.56 -20.14
CA GLY A 295 -7.09 -19.66 -20.52
C GLY A 295 -6.39 -18.33 -20.77
N GLN A 296 -7.00 -17.20 -20.37
CA GLN A 296 -6.38 -15.87 -20.47
C GLN A 296 -5.78 -15.48 -19.12
N ASP A 297 -4.51 -15.07 -19.13
CA ASP A 297 -3.82 -14.57 -17.93
C ASP A 297 -3.67 -13.04 -17.95
N PHE A 298 -3.05 -12.47 -16.93
CA PHE A 298 -2.73 -11.05 -16.87
C PHE A 298 -1.87 -10.60 -18.07
N LEU A 299 -2.19 -9.43 -18.63
CA LEU A 299 -1.30 -8.82 -19.62
C LEU A 299 -0.13 -8.14 -18.93
N THR A 300 1.01 -8.08 -19.61
CA THR A 300 2.09 -7.18 -19.22
C THR A 300 1.65 -5.73 -19.41
N VAL A 301 1.46 -4.99 -18.32
CA VAL A 301 1.07 -3.58 -18.34
C VAL A 301 2.13 -2.71 -17.67
N GLY A 302 2.16 -1.42 -18.02
CA GLY A 302 3.08 -0.45 -17.46
C GLY A 302 2.86 0.93 -18.09
N PHE A 303 3.46 1.98 -17.53
CA PHE A 303 3.31 3.36 -17.98
C PHE A 303 4.68 4.07 -18.01
N GLU A 304 4.74 5.19 -18.72
CA GLU A 304 5.91 6.06 -18.76
C GLU A 304 5.50 7.50 -18.42
N ILE A 305 6.34 8.20 -17.69
CA ILE A 305 6.12 9.58 -17.26
C ILE A 305 7.11 10.48 -17.99
N TYR A 306 6.60 11.55 -18.59
CA TYR A 306 7.35 12.50 -19.40
C TYR A 306 7.18 13.92 -18.88
N GLN A 307 8.26 14.68 -18.76
CA GLN A 307 8.18 16.10 -18.41
C GLN A 307 7.83 16.96 -19.63
N VAL A 308 6.87 17.88 -19.48
CA VAL A 308 6.44 18.81 -20.53
C VAL A 308 7.30 20.08 -20.51
N ARG A 309 7.96 20.39 -21.63
CA ARG A 309 8.89 21.54 -21.72
C ARG A 309 8.19 22.92 -21.76
N TYR A 310 6.86 22.97 -21.84
CA TYR A 310 6.09 24.21 -21.73
C TYR A 310 5.28 24.19 -20.43
N GLY A 311 5.69 24.97 -19.42
CA GLY A 311 4.84 25.33 -18.28
C GLY A 311 4.94 24.50 -16.99
N GLY A 312 5.93 23.62 -16.81
CA GLY A 312 6.09 22.87 -15.55
C GLY A 312 5.11 21.70 -15.37
N HIS A 313 4.47 21.26 -16.45
CA HIS A 313 3.53 20.14 -16.45
C HIS A 313 4.25 18.78 -16.66
N ILE A 314 3.64 17.68 -16.22
CA ILE A 314 4.12 16.31 -16.43
C ILE A 314 3.03 15.53 -17.21
N PHE A 315 3.38 14.90 -18.32
CA PHE A 315 2.53 13.92 -19.01
C PHE A 315 2.79 12.51 -18.46
N MET A 316 1.76 11.67 -18.54
CA MET A 316 1.85 10.22 -18.34
C MET A 316 1.23 9.53 -19.55
N GLN A 317 1.93 8.52 -20.08
CA GLN A 317 1.54 7.76 -21.27
C GLN A 317 1.63 6.24 -21.07
#